data_AF-K7MYT0-F1
#
_entry.id   AF-K7MYT0-F1
#
_cell.length_a   1.000
_cell.length_b   1.000
_cell.length_c   1.000
_cell.angle_alpha   90.00
_cell.angle_beta   90.00
_cell.angle_gamma   90.00
#
_symmetry.space_group_name_H-M   'P 1'
#
loop_
_entity.id
_entity.type
_entity.pdbx_description
1 polymer ?
#
loop_
_entity_poly.entity_id
_entity_poly.type
_entity_poly.pdbx_seq_one_letter_code
_entity_poly.pdbx_strand_id
1 'polypeptide(L)'
;MEGGEGIFRAGSRRGFGFGSSSLRRKSDADPTFSNSFHSDDDEEALKWGAIQKLPTVSRLRKGLLTNPEGEASEIDIHKLWTIANAEVDNEKFLLKLRSRTDRVGVDIPTIEVRFEHLNVEADVHLGGRALPTLTNYMVNIVEGLLKSILRSGRQNMNILHDVSGIIKPSWMTLLFGSPSSGKTTLLLALAGKLDPNLKFNGKVTYNGHEMNEFVPQRTAAYVDILTEVCRREKEANIVPDLGIDIYMKSVATEGQNANLLTDYILRILGLEICADIVMRNAMIRGISGGQRKRVTTGEMLVGPSRVLFMDEISTGLDSSTTFQIVKSIKQYVHLLKGTAVISLLQPPPETYNLCDDVILFSDPHIVYQGPCEHVC
;
A
#
# COMPACT_ATOMS: atom_id res chain seq x y z
N MET A 1 -11.51 4.52 25.37
CA MET A 1 -10.69 5.13 24.30
C MET A 1 -10.39 4.00 23.33
N GLU A 2 -11.19 3.85 22.27
CA GLU A 2 -10.86 2.92 21.18
C GLU A 2 -9.62 3.49 20.50
N GLY A 3 -8.46 2.86 20.74
CA GLY A 3 -7.25 3.14 19.99
C GLY A 3 -7.51 2.82 18.52
N GLY A 4 -7.38 3.81 17.65
CA GLY A 4 -7.38 3.57 16.22
C GLY A 4 -6.20 2.66 15.89
N GLU A 5 -6.49 1.39 15.61
CA GLU A 5 -5.52 0.45 15.04
C GLU A 5 -5.08 1.03 13.69
N GLY A 6 -3.86 1.57 13.65
CA GLY A 6 -3.39 2.39 12.55
C GLY A 6 -2.49 1.61 11.62
N ILE A 7 -2.82 1.68 10.33
CA ILE A 7 -2.03 1.17 9.22
C ILE A 7 -1.55 2.40 8.43
N PHE A 8 -0.24 2.55 8.17
CA PHE A 8 0.36 3.84 7.83
C PHE A 8 1.10 3.85 6.49
N ARG A 9 0.75 4.78 5.61
CA ARG A 9 1.43 5.02 4.32
C ARG A 9 2.39 6.19 4.41
N ALA A 10 3.60 6.00 3.89
CA ALA A 10 4.46 7.11 3.50
C ALA A 10 3.91 7.71 2.19
N GLY A 11 3.40 8.94 2.26
CA GLY A 11 2.83 9.65 1.11
C GLY A 11 3.16 11.13 1.17
N SER A 12 3.63 11.69 0.05
CA SER A 12 3.88 13.13 -0.08
C SER A 12 2.56 13.89 -0.14
N ARG A 13 2.40 14.96 0.65
CA ARG A 13 1.23 15.86 0.59
C ARG A 13 1.18 16.52 -0.79
N ARG A 14 0.40 15.96 -1.71
CA ARG A 14 0.08 16.60 -2.99
C ARG A 14 -1.19 17.43 -2.83
N GLY A 15 -1.03 18.75 -2.71
CA GLY A 15 -1.99 19.71 -3.24
C GLY A 15 -1.64 19.94 -4.70
N PHE A 16 -2.46 19.45 -5.64
CA PHE A 16 -2.21 19.61 -7.07
C PHE A 16 -3.38 20.38 -7.68
N GLY A 17 -3.18 21.69 -7.81
CA GLY A 17 -3.73 22.43 -8.93
C GLY A 17 -2.75 22.32 -10.08
N PHE A 18 -3.19 21.82 -11.23
CA PHE A 18 -2.48 22.02 -12.49
C PHE A 18 -3.43 22.69 -13.47
N GLY A 19 -3.05 23.92 -13.81
CA GLY A 19 -3.67 24.71 -14.85
C GLY A 19 -3.40 24.11 -16.24
N SER A 20 -4.38 24.30 -17.11
CA SER A 20 -4.26 24.00 -18.53
C SER A 20 -3.15 24.83 -19.17
N SER A 21 -2.15 24.18 -19.75
CA SER A 21 -1.27 24.82 -20.73
C SER A 21 -1.63 24.31 -22.13
N SER A 22 -2.45 25.08 -22.83
CA SER A 22 -2.65 24.97 -24.27
C SER A 22 -1.41 25.52 -24.97
N LEU A 23 -0.58 24.64 -25.52
CA LEU A 23 0.52 25.03 -26.42
C LEU A 23 0.15 24.63 -27.85
N ARG A 24 -0.49 25.57 -28.54
CA ARG A 24 -0.50 25.65 -30.00
C ARG A 24 0.94 25.75 -30.49
N ARG A 25 1.42 24.74 -31.22
CA ARG A 25 2.51 24.92 -32.20
C ARG A 25 1.93 24.73 -33.59
N LYS A 26 1.89 25.83 -34.34
CA LYS A 26 1.82 25.84 -35.79
C LYS A 26 3.20 25.45 -36.33
N SER A 27 3.25 24.49 -37.24
CA SER A 27 4.33 24.36 -38.21
C SER A 27 3.73 23.86 -39.52
N ASP A 28 3.73 24.76 -40.49
CA ASP A 28 3.45 24.47 -41.91
C ASP A 28 4.60 23.63 -42.48
N ALA A 29 4.32 22.42 -42.99
CA ALA A 29 5.17 21.70 -43.94
C ALA A 29 4.40 20.56 -44.64
N ASP A 30 4.23 20.72 -45.96
CA ASP A 30 3.87 19.79 -47.06
C ASP A 30 2.89 18.62 -46.88
N PRO A 31 1.81 18.53 -47.71
CA PRO A 31 1.01 17.34 -47.83
C PRO A 31 1.55 16.45 -48.96
N THR A 32 2.29 15.40 -48.61
CA THR A 32 2.58 14.32 -49.54
C THR A 32 2.43 12.96 -48.84
N PHE A 33 1.39 12.22 -49.26
CA PHE A 33 1.15 10.78 -49.02
C PHE A 33 0.93 10.29 -47.58
N SER A 34 -0.34 10.13 -47.18
CA SER A 34 -0.91 8.86 -46.65
C SER A 34 -2.38 9.05 -46.25
N ASN A 35 -3.29 8.51 -47.06
CA ASN A 35 -4.73 8.72 -46.94
C ASN A 35 -5.48 7.47 -46.39
N SER A 36 -4.85 6.66 -45.53
CA SER A 36 -5.45 5.42 -45.02
C SER A 36 -5.25 5.14 -43.52
N PHE A 37 -4.73 6.10 -42.74
CA PHE A 37 -4.51 5.93 -41.28
C PHE A 37 -5.28 6.93 -40.40
N HIS A 38 -6.01 7.89 -41.00
CA HIS A 38 -6.73 8.91 -40.23
C HIS A 38 -8.20 8.57 -39.95
N SER A 39 -8.82 7.63 -40.67
CA SER A 39 -10.23 7.28 -40.42
C SER A 39 -10.43 6.58 -39.07
N ASP A 40 -9.50 5.70 -38.70
CA ASP A 40 -9.70 4.78 -37.58
C ASP A 40 -9.50 5.50 -36.23
N ASP A 41 -8.53 6.41 -36.17
CA ASP A 41 -8.32 7.29 -35.00
C ASP A 41 -9.52 8.22 -34.78
N ASP A 42 -10.15 8.72 -35.86
CA ASP A 42 -11.33 9.59 -35.77
C ASP A 42 -12.56 8.80 -35.26
N GLU A 43 -12.77 7.57 -35.72
CA GLU A 43 -13.85 6.71 -35.24
C GLU A 43 -13.65 6.28 -33.78
N GLU A 44 -12.42 5.90 -33.40
CA GLU A 44 -12.10 5.58 -32.02
C GLU A 44 -12.30 6.80 -31.11
N ALA A 45 -11.86 8.00 -31.54
CA ALA A 45 -12.07 9.24 -30.81
C ALA A 45 -13.56 9.57 -30.62
N LEU A 46 -14.39 9.32 -31.63
CA LEU A 46 -15.85 9.47 -31.55
C LEU A 46 -16.47 8.48 -30.55
N LYS A 47 -16.04 7.22 -30.57
CA LYS A 47 -16.51 6.20 -29.61
C LYS A 47 -16.07 6.54 -28.18
N TRP A 48 -14.83 7.00 -27.98
CA TRP A 48 -14.38 7.52 -26.68
C TRP A 48 -15.18 8.73 -26.23
N GLY A 49 -15.51 9.64 -27.16
CA GLY A 49 -16.39 10.78 -26.90
C GLY A 49 -17.81 10.36 -26.49
N ALA A 50 -18.33 9.26 -27.03
CA ALA A 50 -19.62 8.69 -26.63
C ALA A 50 -19.56 8.08 -25.22
N ILE A 51 -18.50 7.32 -24.90
CA ILE A 51 -18.27 6.79 -23.55
C ILE A 51 -18.16 7.93 -22.53
N GLN A 52 -17.46 9.01 -22.87
CA GLN A 52 -17.29 10.16 -21.97
C GLN A 52 -18.60 10.84 -21.57
N LYS A 53 -19.64 10.74 -22.41
CA LYS A 53 -20.99 11.28 -22.17
C LYS A 53 -21.88 10.37 -21.33
N LEU A 54 -21.46 9.15 -21.01
CA LEU A 54 -22.24 8.23 -20.18
C LEU A 54 -22.31 8.71 -18.71
N PRO A 55 -23.39 8.36 -17.98
CA PRO A 55 -23.46 8.54 -16.52
C PRO A 55 -22.27 7.87 -15.82
N THR A 56 -21.81 8.44 -14.69
CA THR A 56 -20.54 8.05 -14.03
C THR A 56 -20.37 6.54 -13.90
N VAL A 57 -21.36 5.81 -13.38
CA VAL A 57 -21.27 4.34 -13.22
C VAL A 57 -21.19 3.59 -14.55
N SER A 58 -21.97 3.98 -15.56
CA SER A 58 -21.95 3.35 -16.88
C SER A 58 -20.64 3.64 -17.62
N ARG A 59 -20.12 4.85 -17.49
CA ARG A 59 -18.80 5.25 -18.01
C ARG A 59 -17.67 4.45 -17.39
N LEU A 60 -17.83 4.01 -16.14
CA LEU A 60 -16.84 3.20 -15.42
C LEU A 60 -16.84 1.74 -15.85
N ARG A 61 -17.95 1.21 -16.37
CA ARG A 61 -18.08 -0.20 -16.77
C ARG A 61 -17.78 -0.44 -18.24
N LYS A 62 -17.78 0.60 -19.06
CA LYS A 62 -17.59 0.48 -20.50
C LYS A 62 -16.21 0.96 -20.93
N GLY A 63 -15.57 0.19 -21.80
CA GLY A 63 -14.29 0.52 -22.44
C GLY A 63 -14.34 0.26 -23.93
N LEU A 64 -13.34 0.76 -24.66
CA LEU A 64 -13.13 0.44 -26.06
C LEU A 64 -12.00 -0.56 -26.19
N LEU A 65 -12.25 -1.62 -26.95
CA LEU A 65 -11.26 -2.60 -27.35
C LEU A 65 -11.06 -2.54 -28.86
N THR A 66 -9.89 -2.10 -29.27
CA THR A 66 -9.45 -2.17 -30.66
C THR A 66 -8.97 -3.60 -30.94
N ASN A 67 -9.65 -4.29 -31.85
CA ASN A 67 -9.24 -5.63 -32.29
C ASN A 67 -8.02 -5.52 -33.25
N PRO A 68 -7.35 -6.64 -33.60
CA PRO A 68 -6.17 -6.61 -34.49
C PRO A 68 -6.42 -6.02 -35.87
N GLU A 69 -7.69 -5.91 -36.28
CA GLU A 69 -8.15 -5.38 -37.56
C GLU A 69 -8.38 -3.86 -37.51
N GLY A 70 -8.19 -3.21 -36.34
CA GLY A 70 -8.33 -1.76 -36.15
C GLY A 70 -9.73 -1.31 -35.72
N GLU A 71 -10.69 -2.22 -35.63
CA GLU A 71 -12.07 -1.90 -35.26
C GLU A 71 -12.23 -1.84 -33.73
N ALA A 72 -12.63 -0.66 -33.24
CA ALA A 72 -12.87 -0.44 -31.82
C ALA A 72 -14.29 -0.90 -31.41
N SER A 73 -14.39 -1.89 -30.54
CA SER A 73 -15.64 -2.44 -30.01
C SER A 73 -15.89 -2.00 -28.56
N GLU A 74 -17.13 -1.64 -28.24
CA GLU A 74 -17.53 -1.28 -26.88
C GLU A 74 -17.68 -2.55 -26.03
N ILE A 75 -17.00 -2.60 -24.89
CA ILE A 75 -16.97 -3.78 -24.03
C ILE A 75 -17.30 -3.44 -22.57
N ASP A 76 -17.99 -4.37 -21.90
CA ASP A 76 -18.17 -4.34 -20.44
C ASP A 76 -16.91 -4.87 -19.77
N ILE A 77 -16.15 -3.93 -19.21
CA ILE A 77 -14.85 -4.15 -18.56
C ILE A 77 -15.00 -5.09 -17.37
N HIS A 78 -16.06 -4.96 -16.58
CA HIS A 78 -16.27 -5.80 -15.40
C HIS A 78 -16.57 -7.22 -15.84
N LYS A 79 -17.41 -7.41 -16.85
CA LYS A 79 -17.73 -8.73 -17.38
C LYS A 79 -16.50 -9.43 -17.97
N LEU A 80 -15.69 -8.70 -18.75
CA LEU A 80 -14.43 -9.24 -19.29
C LEU A 80 -13.42 -9.55 -18.20
N TRP A 81 -13.30 -8.69 -17.18
CA TRP A 81 -12.45 -8.96 -16.03
C TRP A 81 -12.90 -10.22 -15.27
N THR A 82 -14.20 -10.38 -15.04
CA THR A 82 -14.74 -11.58 -14.39
C THR A 82 -14.48 -12.84 -15.23
N ILE A 83 -14.65 -12.76 -16.56
CA ILE A 83 -14.41 -13.89 -17.47
C ILE A 83 -12.91 -14.22 -17.55
N ALA A 84 -12.05 -13.22 -17.70
CA ALA A 84 -10.61 -13.39 -17.79
C ALA A 84 -9.99 -13.90 -16.47
N ASN A 85 -10.66 -13.63 -15.34
CA ASN A 85 -10.13 -13.95 -14.01
C ASN A 85 -11.00 -14.92 -13.19
N ALA A 86 -11.92 -15.66 -13.80
CA ALA A 86 -12.82 -16.57 -13.08
C ALA A 86 -12.07 -17.60 -12.20
N GLU A 87 -10.83 -17.96 -12.57
CA GLU A 87 -10.01 -18.98 -11.89
C GLU A 87 -8.60 -18.50 -11.49
N VAL A 88 -8.35 -17.19 -11.42
CA VAL A 88 -6.97 -16.72 -11.42
C VAL A 88 -6.30 -16.82 -10.05
N ASP A 89 -5.33 -17.72 -9.97
CA ASP A 89 -4.24 -17.71 -8.99
C ASP A 89 -3.56 -16.33 -8.98
N ASN A 90 -3.62 -15.67 -7.81
CA ASN A 90 -3.05 -14.35 -7.57
C ASN A 90 -1.60 -14.22 -8.08
N GLU A 91 -0.80 -15.27 -7.86
CA GLU A 91 0.59 -15.28 -8.26
C GLU A 91 0.74 -15.22 -9.78
N LYS A 92 -0.06 -16.02 -10.48
CA LYS A 92 -0.06 -16.09 -11.94
C LYS A 92 -0.49 -14.76 -12.56
N PHE A 93 -1.45 -14.07 -11.96
CA PHE A 93 -1.85 -12.73 -12.39
C PHE A 93 -0.72 -11.72 -12.25
N LEU A 94 -0.14 -11.62 -11.06
CA LEU A 94 0.95 -10.69 -10.77
C LEU A 94 2.19 -10.99 -11.62
N LEU A 95 2.47 -12.27 -11.90
CA LEU A 95 3.52 -12.70 -12.83
C LEU A 95 3.26 -12.22 -14.25
N LYS A 96 2.02 -12.29 -14.75
CA LYS A 96 1.68 -11.75 -16.07
C LYS A 96 1.87 -10.23 -16.14
N LEU A 97 1.43 -9.50 -15.13
CA LEU A 97 1.67 -8.04 -15.02
C LEU A 97 3.17 -7.73 -15.03
N ARG A 98 3.92 -8.50 -14.25
CA ARG A 98 5.37 -8.35 -14.15
C ARG A 98 6.07 -8.62 -15.49
N SER A 99 5.76 -9.74 -16.11
CA SER A 99 6.32 -10.14 -17.41
C SER A 99 6.05 -9.08 -18.48
N ARG A 100 4.86 -8.48 -18.47
CA ARG A 100 4.50 -7.41 -19.40
C ARG A 100 5.40 -6.18 -19.25
N THR A 101 5.69 -5.79 -18.02
CA THR A 101 6.57 -4.65 -17.71
C THR A 101 8.02 -4.95 -18.10
N ASP A 102 8.52 -6.15 -17.76
CA ASP A 102 9.90 -6.55 -18.07
C ASP A 102 10.12 -6.68 -19.59
N ARG A 103 9.12 -7.14 -20.34
CA ARG A 103 9.19 -7.32 -21.80
C ARG A 103 9.51 -6.05 -22.57
N VAL A 104 9.11 -4.88 -22.05
CA VAL A 104 9.39 -3.57 -22.65
C VAL A 104 10.53 -2.80 -21.98
N GLY A 105 11.25 -3.47 -21.07
CA GLY A 105 12.40 -2.89 -20.37
C GLY A 105 12.05 -1.66 -19.55
N VAL A 106 10.83 -1.60 -18.99
CA VAL A 106 10.45 -0.52 -18.07
C VAL A 106 10.90 -0.89 -16.68
N ASP A 107 11.89 -0.16 -16.17
CA ASP A 107 12.38 -0.37 -14.82
C ASP A 107 11.39 0.17 -13.79
N ILE A 108 10.85 -0.73 -12.97
CA ILE A 108 10.02 -0.37 -11.82
C ILE A 108 10.95 0.14 -10.70
N PRO A 109 10.80 1.40 -10.25
CA PRO A 109 11.58 1.95 -9.14
C PRO A 109 11.32 1.18 -7.84
N THR A 110 12.39 0.76 -7.18
CA THR A 110 12.35 0.17 -5.83
C THR A 110 12.71 1.21 -4.78
N ILE A 111 12.33 0.97 -3.53
CA ILE A 111 12.53 1.94 -2.45
C ILE A 111 13.24 1.27 -1.27
N GLU A 112 14.48 1.69 -0.99
CA GLU A 112 15.16 1.47 0.27
C GLU A 112 14.66 2.47 1.30
N VAL A 113 14.39 2.02 2.53
CA VAL A 113 14.12 2.89 3.67
C VAL A 113 15.26 2.77 4.65
N ARG A 114 15.93 3.87 4.97
CA ARG A 114 17.02 3.91 5.94
C ARG A 114 16.64 4.81 7.10
N PHE A 115 16.90 4.36 8.31
CA PHE A 115 16.67 5.13 9.52
C PHE A 115 17.94 5.14 10.37
N GLU A 116 18.29 6.32 10.87
CA GLU A 116 19.54 6.60 11.54
C GLU A 116 19.28 7.35 12.84
N HIS A 117 19.79 6.81 13.94
CA HIS A 117 19.78 7.40 15.27
C HIS A 117 18.39 7.86 15.72
N LEU A 118 17.36 7.05 15.44
CA LEU A 118 15.99 7.39 15.80
C LEU A 118 15.81 7.36 17.31
N ASN A 119 15.36 8.49 17.85
CA ASN A 119 14.99 8.65 19.25
C ASN A 119 13.58 9.22 19.30
N VAL A 120 12.71 8.58 20.07
CA VAL A 120 11.34 9.04 20.31
C VAL A 120 11.09 9.08 21.81
N GLU A 121 10.76 10.27 22.33
CA GLU A 121 10.44 10.47 23.74
C GLU A 121 8.99 10.92 23.93
N ALA A 122 8.35 10.39 24.97
CA ALA A 122 7.07 10.87 25.45
C ALA A 122 7.22 11.53 26.82
N ASP A 123 6.59 12.70 27.00
CA ASP A 123 6.48 13.35 28.31
C ASP A 123 5.36 12.65 29.10
N VAL A 124 5.73 11.69 29.96
CA VAL A 124 4.75 10.95 30.77
C VAL A 124 4.61 11.63 32.14
N HIS A 125 3.39 12.00 32.51
CA HIS A 125 3.06 12.39 33.87
C HIS A 125 2.89 11.11 34.69
N LEU A 126 3.95 10.66 35.36
CA LEU A 126 3.90 9.47 36.20
C LEU A 126 3.10 9.76 37.49
N GLY A 127 1.87 9.27 37.53
CA GLY A 127 1.26 8.77 38.76
C GLY A 127 1.95 7.45 39.12
N GLY A 128 2.46 7.32 40.35
CA GLY A 128 3.38 6.25 40.73
C GLY A 128 2.80 4.83 40.66
N ARG A 129 3.64 3.91 40.14
CA ARG A 129 3.57 2.43 40.21
C ARG A 129 2.36 1.78 39.50
N ALA A 130 2.49 0.72 38.71
CA ALA A 130 3.59 -0.17 38.29
C ALA A 130 3.07 -0.95 37.05
N LEU A 131 3.88 -1.86 36.49
CA LEU A 131 3.34 -3.12 36.00
C LEU A 131 3.16 -4.04 37.23
N PRO A 132 1.91 -4.37 37.65
CA PRO A 132 1.72 -5.54 38.50
C PRO A 132 0.67 -6.49 37.92
N THR A 133 0.92 -7.76 38.13
CA THR A 133 0.01 -8.87 37.94
C THR A 133 -1.37 -8.57 38.57
N LEU A 134 -2.42 -8.91 37.84
CA LEU A 134 -3.81 -8.40 37.93
C LEU A 134 -4.45 -8.26 39.33
N THR A 135 -3.95 -8.94 40.36
CA THR A 135 -4.51 -8.92 41.72
C THR A 135 -4.06 -7.72 42.57
N ASN A 136 -2.92 -7.10 42.28
CA ASN A 136 -2.41 -5.93 43.03
C ASN A 136 -2.98 -4.58 42.56
N TYR A 137 -3.86 -4.59 41.55
CA TYR A 137 -4.43 -3.39 40.94
C TYR A 137 -5.33 -2.58 41.89
N MET A 138 -6.17 -3.26 42.68
CA MET A 138 -7.18 -2.58 43.51
C MET A 138 -6.58 -1.91 44.76
N VAL A 139 -5.58 -2.53 45.38
CA VAL A 139 -4.95 -2.00 46.62
C VAL A 139 -4.01 -0.83 46.31
N ASN A 140 -3.29 -0.88 45.18
CA ASN A 140 -2.40 0.22 44.79
C ASN A 140 -3.13 1.48 44.31
N ILE A 141 -4.37 1.36 43.78
CA ILE A 141 -5.18 2.54 43.41
C ILE A 141 -5.54 3.36 44.66
N VAL A 142 -5.85 2.70 45.78
CA VAL A 142 -6.22 3.39 47.03
C VAL A 142 -4.98 4.01 47.71
N GLU A 143 -3.83 3.32 47.73
CA GLU A 143 -2.58 3.91 48.24
C GLU A 143 -1.99 4.99 47.32
N GLY A 144 -2.17 4.87 46.00
CA GLY A 144 -1.69 5.82 45.00
C GLY A 144 -2.44 7.14 45.03
N LEU A 145 -3.74 7.12 45.31
CA LEU A 145 -4.54 8.34 45.47
C LEU A 145 -4.04 9.20 46.65
N LEU A 146 -3.63 8.55 47.75
CA LEU A 146 -3.12 9.21 48.95
C LEU A 146 -1.67 9.72 48.82
N LYS A 147 -0.85 9.15 47.93
CA LYS A 147 0.54 9.59 47.70
C LYS A 147 0.71 10.54 46.51
N SER A 148 -0.26 10.61 45.58
CA SER A 148 -0.17 11.49 44.38
C SER A 148 -0.31 13.00 44.69
N ILE A 149 -0.71 13.36 45.91
CA ILE A 149 -0.76 14.77 46.35
C ILE A 149 0.65 15.34 46.58
N LEU A 150 1.71 14.50 46.64
CA LEU A 150 3.09 14.96 46.82
C LEU A 150 4.00 14.55 45.65
N ARG A 151 4.38 15.55 44.83
CA ARG A 151 5.42 15.55 43.77
C ARG A 151 5.07 14.82 42.47
N SER A 152 4.37 15.53 41.58
CA SER A 152 4.39 15.23 40.14
C SER A 152 5.60 15.93 39.50
N GLY A 153 6.63 15.16 39.16
CA GLY A 153 7.72 15.59 38.28
C GLY A 153 7.52 14.96 36.90
N ARG A 154 7.59 15.77 35.83
CA ARG A 154 7.63 15.25 34.45
C ARG A 154 8.88 14.37 34.30
N GLN A 155 8.71 13.15 33.80
CA GLN A 155 9.82 12.32 33.32
C GLN A 155 9.60 12.02 31.84
N ASN A 156 10.65 12.21 31.04
CA ASN A 156 10.67 11.78 29.65
C ASN A 156 10.89 10.26 29.64
N MET A 157 10.03 9.53 28.94
CA MET A 157 10.20 8.11 28.69
C MET A 157 10.64 7.93 27.23
N ASN A 158 11.80 7.30 27.04
CA ASN A 158 12.29 6.96 25.71
C ASN A 158 11.57 5.72 25.21
N ILE A 159 10.76 5.88 24.16
CA ILE A 159 10.07 4.78 23.49
C ILE A 159 11.00 4.13 22.45
N LEU A 160 11.78 4.95 21.74
CA LEU A 160 12.85 4.50 20.86
C LEU A 160 14.14 5.19 21.31
N HIS A 161 15.23 4.43 21.41
CA HIS A 161 16.52 4.95 21.82
C HIS A 161 17.62 4.50 20.85
N ASP A 162 18.19 5.48 20.15
CA ASP A 162 19.27 5.34 19.17
C ASP A 162 19.07 4.18 18.16
N VAL A 163 17.87 4.10 17.61
CA VAL A 163 17.48 3.01 16.70
C VAL A 163 17.93 3.31 15.27
N SER A 164 18.71 2.41 14.67
CA SER A 164 19.20 2.53 13.29
C SER A 164 19.02 1.22 12.51
N GLY A 165 18.84 1.32 11.20
CA GLY A 165 18.63 0.15 10.34
C GLY A 165 18.24 0.50 8.90
N ILE A 166 18.11 -0.55 8.08
CA ILE A 166 17.82 -0.44 6.64
C ILE A 166 16.75 -1.47 6.26
N ILE A 167 15.63 -1.02 5.70
CA ILE A 167 14.65 -1.87 5.04
C ILE A 167 15.05 -1.97 3.56
N LYS A 168 15.41 -3.18 3.13
CA LYS A 168 15.89 -3.42 1.77
C LYS A 168 14.76 -3.26 0.75
N PRO A 169 15.04 -2.72 -0.45
CA PRO A 169 14.07 -2.64 -1.52
C PRO A 169 13.60 -4.04 -1.97
N SER A 170 12.34 -4.17 -2.37
CA SER A 170 11.74 -5.43 -2.82
C SER A 170 11.68 -6.54 -1.77
N TRP A 171 11.84 -6.21 -0.49
CA TRP A 171 11.81 -7.16 0.61
C TRP A 171 10.58 -6.93 1.51
N MET A 172 10.14 -8.02 2.14
CA MET A 172 9.16 -8.03 3.22
C MET A 172 9.87 -8.31 4.55
N THR A 173 9.95 -7.29 5.40
CA THR A 173 10.59 -7.36 6.72
C THR A 173 9.56 -7.59 7.82
N LEU A 174 9.79 -8.59 8.67
CA LEU A 174 9.03 -8.82 9.89
C LEU A 174 9.54 -7.92 11.02
N LEU A 175 8.67 -7.12 11.62
CA LEU A 175 8.95 -6.41 12.87
C LEU A 175 8.38 -7.22 14.03
N PHE A 176 9.28 -7.78 14.84
CA PHE A 176 8.91 -8.66 15.95
C PHE A 176 9.42 -8.10 17.28
N GLY A 177 8.63 -8.24 18.35
CA GLY A 177 8.98 -7.69 19.66
C GLY A 177 7.82 -7.78 20.65
N SER A 178 8.11 -7.69 21.95
CA SER A 178 7.11 -7.78 23.01
C SER A 178 6.00 -6.71 22.87
N PRO A 179 4.78 -6.96 23.39
CA PRO A 179 3.78 -5.90 23.50
C PRO A 179 4.36 -4.67 24.20
N SER A 180 3.98 -3.48 23.73
CA SER A 180 4.49 -2.18 24.21
C SER A 180 5.97 -1.89 23.97
N SER A 181 6.68 -2.71 23.18
CA SER A 181 8.10 -2.48 22.96
C SER A 181 8.45 -1.27 22.10
N GLY A 182 7.48 -0.60 21.47
CA GLY A 182 7.73 0.54 20.57
C GLY A 182 7.61 0.24 19.07
N LYS A 183 7.20 -0.98 18.68
CA LYS A 183 7.00 -1.37 17.26
C LYS A 183 6.11 -0.40 16.48
N THR A 184 4.93 -0.09 17.02
CA THR A 184 3.99 0.87 16.44
C THR A 184 4.64 2.24 16.28
N THR A 185 5.38 2.69 17.29
CA THR A 185 6.09 3.97 17.27
C THR A 185 7.16 4.00 16.19
N LEU A 186 7.91 2.90 16.00
CA LEU A 186 8.87 2.76 14.92
C LEU A 186 8.18 2.84 13.56
N LEU A 187 7.11 2.06 13.33
CA LEU A 187 6.36 2.11 12.07
C LEU A 187 5.78 3.50 11.78
N LEU A 188 5.27 4.19 12.80
CA LEU A 188 4.79 5.57 12.71
C LEU A 188 5.91 6.56 12.38
N ALA A 189 7.09 6.39 12.99
CA ALA A 189 8.26 7.19 12.72
C ALA A 189 8.70 7.03 11.27
N LEU A 190 8.81 5.78 10.81
CA LEU A 190 9.16 5.46 9.44
C LEU A 190 8.12 6.02 8.47
N ALA A 191 6.82 5.93 8.77
CA ALA A 191 5.75 6.46 7.92
C ALA A 191 5.59 7.99 7.97
N GLY A 192 6.33 8.70 8.84
CA GLY A 192 6.19 10.16 9.01
C GLY A 192 4.84 10.55 9.62
N LYS A 193 4.29 9.68 10.47
CA LYS A 193 2.95 9.79 11.07
C LYS A 193 2.99 9.83 12.60
N LEU A 194 4.18 10.00 13.19
CA LEU A 194 4.34 10.20 14.64
C LEU A 194 3.42 11.30 15.17
N ASP A 195 2.92 11.10 16.39
CA ASP A 195 2.17 12.13 17.11
C ASP A 195 3.03 13.39 17.26
N PRO A 196 2.54 14.57 16.86
CA PRO A 196 3.28 15.84 16.98
C PRO A 196 3.72 16.20 18.40
N ASN A 197 3.10 15.60 19.44
CA ASN A 197 3.45 15.83 20.84
C ASN A 197 4.67 15.02 21.30
N LEU A 198 5.13 14.03 20.51
CA LEU A 198 6.32 13.25 20.83
C LEU A 198 7.58 13.99 20.37
N LYS A 199 8.64 13.94 21.18
CA LYS A 199 9.95 14.44 20.77
C LYS A 199 10.59 13.42 19.85
N PHE A 200 10.84 13.81 18.60
CA PHE A 200 11.47 12.96 17.59
C PHE A 200 12.83 13.54 17.19
N ASN A 201 13.89 12.74 17.30
CA ASN A 201 15.23 13.03 16.79
C ASN A 201 15.70 11.86 15.91
N GLY A 202 16.66 12.13 15.02
CA GLY A 202 17.18 11.17 14.05
C GLY A 202 16.67 11.46 12.64
N LYS A 203 16.99 10.55 11.71
CA LYS A 203 16.74 10.74 10.28
C LYS A 203 16.10 9.51 9.66
N VAL A 204 15.09 9.72 8.82
CA VAL A 204 14.49 8.68 7.97
C VAL A 204 14.63 9.11 6.52
N THR A 205 15.23 8.25 5.70
CA THR A 205 15.39 8.47 4.27
C THR A 205 14.77 7.37 3.43
N TYR A 206 14.33 7.77 2.23
CA TYR A 206 13.80 6.89 1.19
C TYR A 206 14.66 7.08 -0.05
N ASN A 207 15.44 6.07 -0.40
CA ASN A 207 16.51 6.16 -1.42
C ASN A 207 17.44 7.37 -1.19
N GLY A 208 17.85 7.62 0.06
CA GLY A 208 18.77 8.70 0.44
C GLY A 208 18.13 10.09 0.61
N HIS A 209 16.89 10.28 0.19
CA HIS A 209 16.16 11.54 0.34
C HIS A 209 15.38 11.57 1.65
N GLU A 210 15.15 12.73 2.26
CA GLU A 210 14.32 12.88 3.48
C GLU A 210 12.83 13.10 3.16
N MET A 211 11.91 12.93 4.12
CA MET A 211 10.46 13.02 3.85
C MET A 211 9.97 14.38 3.36
N ASN A 212 10.61 15.45 3.82
CA ASN A 212 10.37 16.83 3.41
C ASN A 212 10.87 17.13 1.99
N GLU A 213 11.67 16.25 1.41
CA GLU A 213 12.21 16.40 0.06
C GLU A 213 11.24 15.85 -0.99
N PHE A 214 10.83 16.69 -1.93
CA PHE A 214 9.98 16.28 -3.05
C PHE A 214 10.82 15.55 -4.10
N VAL A 215 10.55 14.27 -4.29
CA VAL A 215 11.24 13.43 -5.27
C VAL A 215 10.19 12.80 -6.18
N PRO A 216 10.15 13.16 -7.48
CA PRO A 216 9.20 12.60 -8.43
C PRO A 216 9.22 11.07 -8.44
N GLN A 217 10.38 10.45 -8.30
CA GLN A 217 10.56 8.99 -8.31
C GLN A 217 9.83 8.29 -7.14
N ARG A 218 9.60 8.98 -6.01
CA ARG A 218 8.75 8.47 -4.91
C ARG A 218 7.27 8.49 -5.25
N THR A 219 6.89 9.39 -6.16
CA THR A 219 5.52 9.62 -6.58
C THR A 219 5.27 9.20 -8.02
N ALA A 220 6.25 8.57 -8.70
CA ALA A 220 6.08 8.03 -10.04
C ALA A 220 4.89 7.10 -9.93
N ALA A 221 3.76 7.60 -10.39
CA ALA A 221 2.49 7.01 -10.03
C ALA A 221 2.53 5.64 -10.66
N TYR A 222 1.97 4.64 -9.97
CA TYR A 222 1.81 3.32 -10.58
C TYR A 222 1.23 3.45 -12.00
N VAL A 223 0.29 4.40 -12.17
CA VAL A 223 -0.26 4.89 -13.44
C VAL A 223 0.78 5.32 -14.48
N ASP A 224 1.78 6.12 -14.11
CA ASP A 224 2.81 6.61 -15.05
C ASP A 224 3.60 5.45 -15.67
N ILE A 225 3.91 4.44 -14.85
CA ILE A 225 4.64 3.25 -15.29
C ILE A 225 3.77 2.38 -16.18
N LEU A 226 2.49 2.18 -15.83
CA LEU A 226 1.57 1.44 -16.71
C LEU A 226 1.38 2.15 -18.05
N THR A 227 1.30 3.48 -18.04
CA THR A 227 1.20 4.30 -19.25
C THR A 227 2.44 4.15 -20.13
N GLU A 228 3.63 4.19 -19.54
CA GLU A 228 4.89 3.97 -20.25
C GLU A 228 5.01 2.55 -20.81
N VAL A 229 4.55 1.53 -20.09
CA VAL A 229 4.50 0.15 -20.60
C VAL A 229 3.62 0.07 -21.84
N CYS A 230 2.40 0.60 -21.78
CA CYS A 230 1.48 0.62 -22.92
C CYS A 230 2.08 1.34 -24.14
N ARG A 231 2.78 2.47 -23.92
CA ARG A 231 3.46 3.23 -24.99
C ARG A 231 4.53 2.39 -25.67
N ARG A 232 5.43 1.77 -24.90
CA ARG A 232 6.53 0.96 -25.45
C ARG A 232 6.05 -0.31 -26.14
N GLU A 233 4.98 -0.94 -25.66
CA GLU A 233 4.38 -2.10 -26.35
C GLU A 233 3.84 -1.71 -27.72
N LYS A 234 3.19 -0.54 -27.83
CA LYS A 234 2.72 -0.01 -29.11
C LYS A 234 3.89 0.24 -30.07
N GLU A 235 4.98 0.83 -29.59
CA GLU A 235 6.19 1.10 -30.39
C GLU A 235 6.90 -0.18 -30.84
N ALA A 236 6.87 -1.22 -30.02
CA ALA A 236 7.44 -2.52 -30.33
C ALA A 236 6.49 -3.44 -31.14
N ASN A 237 5.30 -2.97 -31.52
CA ASN A 237 4.23 -3.77 -32.15
C ASN A 237 3.91 -5.07 -31.39
N ILE A 238 3.94 -4.99 -30.05
CA ILE A 238 3.66 -6.11 -29.18
C ILE A 238 2.17 -6.14 -28.87
N VAL A 239 1.53 -7.28 -29.14
CA VAL A 239 0.14 -7.52 -28.73
C VAL A 239 0.12 -8.05 -27.28
N PRO A 240 -0.53 -7.34 -26.33
CA PRO A 240 -0.62 -7.78 -24.95
C PRO A 240 -1.71 -8.85 -24.75
N ASP A 241 -1.62 -9.59 -23.63
CA ASP A 241 -2.71 -10.47 -23.16
C ASP A 241 -3.95 -9.60 -22.87
N LEU A 242 -5.09 -9.98 -23.46
CA LEU A 242 -6.32 -9.19 -23.41
C LEU A 242 -6.79 -8.88 -21.98
N GLY A 243 -6.77 -9.86 -21.09
CA GLY A 243 -7.26 -9.69 -19.72
C GLY A 243 -6.38 -8.72 -18.93
N ILE A 244 -5.07 -8.83 -19.11
CA ILE A 244 -4.08 -7.94 -18.48
C ILE A 244 -4.11 -6.54 -19.10
N ASP A 245 -4.35 -6.45 -20.40
CA ASP A 245 -4.43 -5.18 -21.11
C ASP A 245 -5.62 -4.33 -20.66
N ILE A 246 -6.80 -4.96 -20.59
CA ILE A 246 -8.00 -4.33 -20.06
C ILE A 246 -7.75 -3.85 -18.63
N TYR A 247 -7.15 -4.68 -17.77
CA TYR A 247 -6.83 -4.28 -16.41
C TYR A 247 -5.89 -3.08 -16.36
N MET A 248 -4.73 -3.12 -17.04
CA MET A 248 -3.78 -2.01 -16.99
C MET A 248 -4.35 -0.72 -17.57
N LYS A 249 -5.10 -0.78 -18.67
CA LYS A 249 -5.75 0.39 -19.26
C LYS A 249 -6.84 0.97 -18.34
N SER A 250 -7.59 0.11 -17.64
CA SER A 250 -8.56 0.57 -16.64
C SER A 250 -7.90 1.27 -15.46
N VAL A 251 -6.73 0.78 -15.03
CA VAL A 251 -5.91 1.41 -14.00
C VAL A 251 -5.21 2.67 -14.51
N ALA A 252 -4.95 2.80 -15.82
CA ALA A 252 -4.41 4.05 -16.35
C ALA A 252 -5.47 5.16 -16.51
N THR A 253 -6.75 4.79 -16.62
CA THR A 253 -7.83 5.74 -16.91
C THR A 253 -8.39 6.36 -15.62
N GLU A 254 -8.33 7.69 -15.52
CA GLU A 254 -8.88 8.45 -14.40
C GLU A 254 -10.39 8.14 -14.20
N GLY A 255 -10.72 7.66 -13.01
CA GLY A 255 -12.07 7.22 -12.63
C GLY A 255 -12.25 5.70 -12.62
N GLN A 256 -11.78 4.97 -13.64
CA GLN A 256 -11.93 3.50 -13.70
C GLN A 256 -10.95 2.74 -12.81
N ASN A 257 -9.83 3.39 -12.52
CA ASN A 257 -8.78 2.97 -11.60
C ASN A 257 -9.29 2.30 -10.32
N ALA A 258 -10.37 2.84 -9.77
CA ALA A 258 -10.88 2.40 -8.47
C ALA A 258 -11.57 1.04 -8.54
N ASN A 259 -12.36 0.72 -9.57
CA ASN A 259 -13.27 -0.43 -9.49
C ASN A 259 -12.56 -1.77 -9.66
N LEU A 260 -11.83 -1.98 -10.77
CA LEU A 260 -11.19 -3.28 -11.02
C LEU A 260 -10.05 -3.59 -10.05
N LEU A 261 -9.24 -2.60 -9.70
CA LEU A 261 -8.20 -2.76 -8.69
C LEU A 261 -8.82 -3.07 -7.32
N THR A 262 -9.92 -2.39 -6.96
CA THR A 262 -10.63 -2.70 -5.72
C THR A 262 -11.24 -4.10 -5.75
N ASP A 263 -11.91 -4.51 -6.83
CA ASP A 263 -12.49 -5.84 -6.97
C ASP A 263 -11.42 -6.94 -6.87
N TYR A 264 -10.28 -6.73 -7.52
CA TYR A 264 -9.12 -7.61 -7.42
C TYR A 264 -8.60 -7.73 -5.98
N ILE A 265 -8.41 -6.59 -5.30
CA ILE A 265 -7.95 -6.56 -3.91
C ILE A 265 -8.97 -7.18 -2.95
N LEU A 266 -10.27 -6.92 -3.14
CA LEU A 266 -11.35 -7.56 -2.38
C LEU A 266 -11.29 -9.08 -2.53
N ARG A 267 -11.01 -9.57 -3.74
CA ARG A 267 -10.90 -11.00 -4.03
C ARG A 267 -9.69 -11.64 -3.35
N ILE A 268 -8.51 -11.04 -3.48
CA ILE A 268 -7.28 -11.52 -2.81
C ILE A 268 -7.46 -11.59 -1.29
N LEU A 269 -8.16 -10.61 -0.73
CA LEU A 269 -8.40 -10.53 0.70
C LEU A 269 -9.63 -11.34 1.14
N GLY A 270 -10.31 -12.05 0.23
CA GLY A 270 -11.49 -12.86 0.56
C GLY A 270 -12.63 -12.03 1.14
N LEU A 271 -12.85 -10.83 0.58
CA LEU A 271 -13.84 -9.85 0.99
C LEU A 271 -15.00 -9.70 -0.01
N GLU A 272 -15.05 -10.51 -1.06
CA GLU A 272 -16.12 -10.46 -2.09
C GLU A 272 -17.51 -10.54 -1.48
N ILE A 273 -17.70 -11.46 -0.51
CA ILE A 273 -19.00 -11.70 0.14
C ILE A 273 -19.46 -10.48 0.95
N CYS A 274 -18.54 -9.63 1.39
CA CYS A 274 -18.84 -8.44 2.17
C CYS A 274 -18.65 -7.11 1.43
N ALA A 275 -18.45 -7.14 0.10
CA ALA A 275 -18.17 -5.95 -0.70
C ALA A 275 -19.27 -4.87 -0.58
N ASP A 276 -20.54 -5.29 -0.56
CA ASP A 276 -21.69 -4.38 -0.47
C ASP A 276 -22.19 -4.15 0.97
N ILE A 277 -21.51 -4.74 1.98
CA ILE A 277 -21.93 -4.62 3.37
C ILE A 277 -21.33 -3.33 3.96
N VAL A 278 -22.20 -2.41 4.37
CA VAL A 278 -21.79 -1.16 5.01
C VAL A 278 -20.99 -1.45 6.29
N MET A 279 -19.76 -0.92 6.37
CA MET A 279 -19.00 -0.88 7.61
C MET A 279 -19.71 0.03 8.62
N ARG A 280 -20.32 -0.59 9.63
CA ARG A 280 -20.97 0.11 10.73
C ARG A 280 -20.17 -0.04 12.02
N ASN A 281 -20.59 0.70 13.04
CA ASN A 281 -19.96 0.71 14.36
C ASN A 281 -20.39 -0.50 15.22
N ALA A 282 -19.77 -0.68 16.39
CA ALA A 282 -20.01 -1.82 17.27
C ALA A 282 -21.48 -2.01 17.69
N MET A 283 -22.31 -0.97 17.62
CA MET A 283 -23.73 -1.05 18.00
C MET A 283 -24.66 -1.55 16.89
N ILE A 284 -24.21 -1.59 15.63
CA ILE A 284 -25.03 -2.07 14.51
C ILE A 284 -24.23 -3.12 13.73
N ARG A 285 -24.77 -4.35 13.72
CA ARG A 285 -24.10 -5.51 13.11
C ARG A 285 -23.76 -5.25 11.64
N GLY A 286 -22.47 -5.25 11.32
CA GLY A 286 -21.92 -5.18 9.97
C GLY A 286 -20.97 -6.34 9.71
N ILE A 287 -19.83 -6.07 9.10
CA ILE A 287 -18.75 -7.03 8.88
C ILE A 287 -18.05 -7.44 10.19
N SER A 288 -17.41 -8.61 10.22
CA SER A 288 -16.63 -9.08 11.37
C SER A 288 -15.36 -8.25 11.60
N GLY A 289 -14.79 -8.31 12.81
CA GLY A 289 -13.53 -7.62 13.12
C GLY A 289 -12.39 -8.02 12.17
N GLY A 290 -12.28 -9.32 11.85
CA GLY A 290 -11.31 -9.81 10.89
C GLY A 290 -11.57 -9.39 9.44
N GLN A 291 -12.84 -9.25 9.04
CA GLN A 291 -13.19 -8.66 7.73
C GLN A 291 -12.80 -7.18 7.68
N ARG A 292 -13.07 -6.43 8.76
CA ARG A 292 -12.71 -5.00 8.85
C ARG A 292 -11.21 -4.80 8.70
N LYS A 293 -10.40 -5.61 9.39
CA LYS A 293 -8.94 -5.56 9.30
C LYS A 293 -8.44 -5.81 7.89
N ARG A 294 -8.99 -6.82 7.22
CA ARG A 294 -8.71 -7.11 5.81
C ARG A 294 -9.07 -5.95 4.91
N VAL A 295 -10.21 -5.29 5.09
CA VAL A 295 -10.56 -4.12 4.26
C VAL A 295 -9.55 -2.98 4.46
N THR A 296 -9.12 -2.70 5.69
CA THR A 296 -8.08 -1.69 5.94
C THR A 296 -6.74 -2.05 5.27
N THR A 297 -6.37 -3.33 5.24
CA THR A 297 -5.24 -3.82 4.42
C THR A 297 -5.49 -3.60 2.92
N GLY A 298 -6.71 -3.81 2.44
CA GLY A 298 -7.09 -3.59 1.04
C GLY A 298 -7.02 -2.14 0.62
N GLU A 299 -7.52 -1.23 1.45
CA GLU A 299 -7.40 0.22 1.24
C GLU A 299 -5.93 0.63 1.07
N MET A 300 -5.02 -0.09 1.73
CA MET A 300 -3.57 0.06 1.67
C MET A 300 -2.91 -0.50 0.41
N LEU A 301 -3.47 -1.52 -0.22
CA LEU A 301 -2.93 -2.12 -1.45
C LEU A 301 -3.41 -1.40 -2.72
N VAL A 302 -4.60 -0.78 -2.69
CA VAL A 302 -5.19 -0.09 -3.86
C VAL A 302 -4.50 1.24 -4.21
N GLY A 303 -3.87 1.89 -3.23
CA GLY A 303 -3.26 3.20 -3.42
C GLY A 303 -1.84 3.15 -3.98
N PRO A 304 -1.29 4.30 -4.40
CA PRO A 304 -0.05 4.38 -5.18
C PRO A 304 1.23 4.15 -4.35
N SER A 305 1.13 3.65 -3.12
CA SER A 305 2.26 3.52 -2.20
C SER A 305 3.08 2.26 -2.50
N ARG A 306 4.38 2.43 -2.73
CA ARG A 306 5.33 1.31 -2.86
C ARG A 306 5.90 0.82 -1.54
N VAL A 307 5.91 1.65 -0.51
CA VAL A 307 6.33 1.27 0.83
C VAL A 307 5.11 1.11 1.73
N LEU A 308 5.02 -0.06 2.37
CA LEU A 308 3.90 -0.44 3.23
C LEU A 308 4.40 -0.69 4.66
N PHE A 309 3.92 0.09 5.62
CA PHE A 309 4.14 -0.16 7.04
C PHE A 309 2.83 -0.65 7.66
N MET A 310 2.80 -1.93 8.02
CA MET A 310 1.58 -2.60 8.46
C MET A 310 1.73 -3.06 9.91
N ASP A 311 0.91 -2.50 10.80
CA ASP A 311 0.95 -2.84 12.21
C ASP A 311 -0.08 -3.90 12.60
N GLU A 312 0.35 -4.87 13.40
CA GLU A 312 -0.46 -5.92 14.02
C GLU A 312 -1.53 -6.54 13.11
N ILE A 313 -1.18 -6.84 11.85
CA ILE A 313 -2.17 -7.29 10.85
C ILE A 313 -2.80 -8.65 11.17
N SER A 314 -2.15 -9.45 12.03
CA SER A 314 -2.66 -10.76 12.45
C SER A 314 -3.67 -10.68 13.60
N THR A 315 -3.81 -9.55 14.30
CA THR A 315 -4.66 -9.51 15.49
C THR A 315 -6.13 -9.62 15.14
N GLY A 316 -6.84 -10.52 15.82
CA GLY A 316 -8.25 -10.82 15.53
C GLY A 316 -8.50 -11.68 14.30
N LEU A 317 -7.45 -12.26 13.69
CA LEU A 317 -7.55 -13.22 12.60
C LEU A 317 -7.15 -14.63 13.06
N ASP A 318 -7.69 -15.64 12.39
CA ASP A 318 -7.19 -17.01 12.54
C ASP A 318 -5.88 -17.21 11.77
N SER A 319 -5.13 -18.26 12.12
CA SER A 319 -3.82 -18.54 11.52
C SER A 319 -3.88 -18.78 10.01
N SER A 320 -4.96 -19.40 9.51
CA SER A 320 -5.08 -19.70 8.08
C SER A 320 -5.32 -18.43 7.26
N THR A 321 -6.21 -17.55 7.72
CA THR A 321 -6.46 -16.26 7.09
C THR A 321 -5.23 -15.36 7.16
N THR A 322 -4.53 -15.34 8.30
CA THR A 322 -3.27 -14.61 8.47
C THR A 322 -2.24 -15.04 7.42
N PHE A 323 -2.03 -16.36 7.27
CA PHE A 323 -1.11 -16.90 6.29
C PHE A 323 -1.46 -16.47 4.85
N GLN A 324 -2.74 -16.55 4.47
CA GLN A 324 -3.17 -16.15 3.11
C GLN A 324 -2.94 -14.66 2.84
N ILE A 325 -3.19 -13.79 3.82
CA ILE A 325 -2.94 -12.34 3.69
C ILE A 325 -1.44 -12.08 3.56
N VAL A 326 -0.62 -12.63 4.46
CA VAL A 326 0.83 -12.42 4.43
C VAL A 326 1.44 -12.98 3.14
N LYS A 327 0.97 -14.13 2.66
CA LYS A 327 1.38 -14.70 1.35
C LYS A 327 1.02 -13.76 0.20
N SER A 328 -0.17 -13.17 0.23
CA SER A 328 -0.61 -12.22 -0.80
C SER A 328 0.22 -10.93 -0.79
N ILE A 329 0.55 -10.42 0.39
CA ILE A 329 1.45 -9.27 0.56
C ILE A 329 2.85 -9.62 0.03
N LYS A 330 3.38 -10.80 0.35
CA LYS A 330 4.66 -11.28 -0.21
C LYS A 330 4.63 -11.25 -1.73
N GLN A 331 3.63 -11.88 -2.35
CA GLN A 331 3.51 -11.91 -3.81
C GLN A 331 3.47 -10.49 -4.40
N TYR A 332 2.73 -9.56 -3.79
CA TYR A 332 2.72 -8.15 -4.19
C TYR A 332 4.12 -7.51 -4.08
N VAL A 333 4.79 -7.64 -2.94
CA VAL A 333 6.13 -7.07 -2.67
C VAL A 333 7.16 -7.55 -3.69
N HIS A 334 7.27 -8.86 -3.91
CA HIS A 334 8.29 -9.42 -4.79
C HIS A 334 7.97 -9.18 -6.28
N LEU A 335 6.72 -9.40 -6.70
CA LEU A 335 6.36 -9.34 -8.12
C LEU A 335 6.25 -7.88 -8.61
N LEU A 336 5.69 -6.99 -7.79
CA LEU A 336 5.52 -5.58 -8.14
C LEU A 336 6.63 -4.67 -7.57
N LYS A 337 7.73 -5.24 -7.06
CA LYS A 337 8.89 -4.49 -6.55
C LYS A 337 8.51 -3.49 -5.44
N GLY A 338 7.55 -3.87 -4.61
CA GLY A 338 7.13 -3.11 -3.43
C GLY A 338 8.10 -3.31 -2.26
N THR A 339 7.90 -2.64 -1.13
CA THR A 339 8.71 -2.84 0.07
C THR A 339 7.80 -2.78 1.28
N ALA A 340 7.90 -3.75 2.18
CA ALA A 340 6.96 -3.85 3.29
C ALA A 340 7.67 -4.13 4.61
N VAL A 341 7.17 -3.50 5.68
CA VAL A 341 7.45 -3.89 7.05
C VAL A 341 6.13 -4.30 7.68
N ILE A 342 6.04 -5.54 8.14
CA ILE A 342 4.85 -6.09 8.77
C ILE A 342 5.12 -6.43 10.23
N SER A 343 4.25 -6.01 11.13
CA SER A 343 4.27 -6.39 12.54
C SER A 343 3.27 -7.52 12.74
N LEU A 344 3.74 -8.66 13.24
CA LEU A 344 2.92 -9.83 13.55
C LEU A 344 3.09 -10.22 15.00
N LEU A 345 1.96 -10.47 15.68
CA LEU A 345 1.98 -11.04 17.02
C LEU A 345 2.12 -12.56 16.92
N GLN A 346 3.28 -13.10 17.33
CA GLN A 346 3.58 -14.54 17.41
C GLN A 346 3.14 -15.36 16.17
N PRO A 347 3.70 -15.08 14.98
CA PRO A 347 3.32 -15.80 13.77
C PRO A 347 3.72 -17.28 13.84
N PRO A 348 2.91 -18.20 13.28
CA PRO A 348 3.32 -19.59 13.14
C PRO A 348 4.51 -19.71 12.17
N PRO A 349 5.31 -20.80 12.25
CA PRO A 349 6.52 -20.96 11.44
C PRO A 349 6.29 -20.80 9.93
N GLU A 350 5.16 -21.27 9.39
CA GLU A 350 4.89 -21.12 7.96
C GLU A 350 4.72 -19.65 7.56
N THR A 351 4.16 -18.82 8.44
CA THR A 351 4.00 -17.38 8.20
C THR A 351 5.31 -16.63 8.41
N TYR A 352 6.10 -17.03 9.40
CA TYR A 352 7.44 -16.48 9.62
C TYR A 352 8.32 -16.66 8.37
N ASN A 353 8.31 -17.86 7.79
CA ASN A 353 9.10 -18.21 6.59
C ASN A 353 8.67 -17.46 5.32
N LEU A 354 7.57 -16.70 5.34
CA LEU A 354 7.21 -15.82 4.24
C LEU A 354 8.03 -14.53 4.24
N CYS A 355 8.59 -14.09 5.36
CA CYS A 355 9.35 -12.85 5.46
C CYS A 355 10.82 -13.04 5.04
N ASP A 356 11.43 -12.02 4.44
CA ASP A 356 12.82 -12.07 3.97
C ASP A 356 13.81 -11.64 5.05
N ASP A 357 13.41 -10.65 5.87
CA ASP A 357 14.23 -10.04 6.93
C ASP A 357 13.41 -9.98 8.23
N VAL A 358 14.09 -9.90 9.36
CA VAL A 358 13.45 -9.69 10.66
C VAL A 358 14.18 -8.59 11.43
N ILE A 359 13.40 -7.72 12.05
CA ILE A 359 13.83 -6.75 13.06
C ILE A 359 13.29 -7.23 14.39
N LEU A 360 14.19 -7.63 15.29
CA LEU A 360 13.88 -7.97 16.67
C LEU A 360 14.01 -6.73 17.55
N PHE A 361 12.87 -6.28 18.07
CA PHE A 361 12.75 -5.10 18.91
C PHE A 361 12.59 -5.49 20.38
N SER A 362 13.50 -5.04 21.25
CA SER A 362 13.40 -5.15 22.71
C SER A 362 13.56 -3.76 23.31
N ASP A 363 12.46 -3.25 23.84
CA ASP A 363 12.28 -1.89 24.37
C ASP A 363 13.53 -1.36 25.11
N PRO A 364 14.13 -0.21 24.70
CA PRO A 364 13.81 0.67 23.56
C PRO A 364 14.73 0.48 22.31
N HIS A 365 15.39 -0.68 22.18
CA HIS A 365 16.44 -0.91 21.18
C HIS A 365 16.09 -2.01 20.17
N ILE A 366 16.73 -1.95 18.99
CA ILE A 366 16.81 -3.10 18.09
C ILE A 366 17.90 -4.03 18.61
N VAL A 367 17.53 -5.29 18.89
CA VAL A 367 18.47 -6.34 19.33
C VAL A 367 19.13 -7.01 18.13
N TYR A 368 18.38 -7.13 17.04
CA TYR A 368 18.85 -7.79 15.83
C TYR A 368 18.09 -7.25 14.61
N GLN A 369 18.81 -7.09 13.51
CA GLN A 369 18.24 -6.94 12.19
C GLN A 369 19.02 -7.80 11.21
N GLY A 370 18.31 -8.63 10.43
CA GLY A 370 18.93 -9.43 9.39
C GLY A 370 18.01 -10.49 8.80
N PRO A 371 18.51 -11.27 7.83
CA PRO A 371 17.69 -12.24 7.11
C PRO A 371 17.05 -13.25 8.04
N CYS A 372 15.78 -13.59 7.81
CA CYS A 372 15.03 -14.53 8.64
C CYS A 372 15.72 -15.89 8.77
N GLU A 373 16.46 -16.31 7.74
CA GLU A 373 17.20 -17.57 7.66
C GLU A 373 18.32 -17.70 8.71
N HIS A 374 18.85 -16.59 9.22
CA HIS A 374 19.94 -16.58 10.19
C HIS A 374 19.47 -16.63 11.65
N VAL A 375 18.17 -16.55 11.89
CA VAL A 375 17.58 -16.63 13.23
C VAL A 375 17.11 -18.08 13.42
N CYS A 376 18.00 -18.92 13.97
CA CYS A 376 17.73 -20.33 14.28
C CYS A 376 17.13 -20.52 15.68
#